data_AF-A0A5P9CYI1-F1
#
_entry.id   AF-A0A5P9CYI1-F1
#
_cell.length_a   1.000
_cell.length_b   1.000
_cell.length_c   1.000
_cell.angle_alpha   90.00
_cell.angle_beta   90.00
_cell.angle_gamma   90.00
#
_symmetry.space_group_name_H-M   'P 1'
#
loop_
_entity.id
_entity.type
_entity.pdbx_description
1 polymer ?
#
loop_
_entity_poly.entity_id
_entity_poly.type
_entity_poly.pdbx_seq_one_letter_code
_entity_poly.pdbx_strand_id
1 'polypeptide(L)'
;MLKEIGTQSGLHIGGEPIADIGQLQSDLTNLAQNEDKHLLKSNLTSEILAATLASSQPVAFDDLQHFWENILFRLGAISAMTSLTAGVFDGDYYDPTLGPEPRLGTSGATRVSQYWQFLDPGKNEAAWQQTTGFNPAEVVKPVDGHSLPFRGECAGAFQLTVFWGLLDGLGTRTFTKLADQFGTMLVGPWTDNPATDFMAQNASLQDPPIPGDYMYFKNKDDYLKWAPNGFWQGLNAMYMGKDSLGTRHYSGMGASWLSEQNLRSSLVNAYYHDCYPHTIACPNEEVRFTIRRLLQIPSSFEKAVAIPERSSTPPSGSAPTVATLQANGYRSLAASIFENPRTTLEECASLFGFAVGNVHQHIGSGLENPPSRVRVPGATIIIDYHDPEARRHDPKSIVEVTVTLEKNR
;
A
#
# COMPACT_ATOMS: atom_id res chain seq x y z
N MET A 1 34.68 25.63 4.65
CA MET A 1 34.76 24.70 3.51
C MET A 1 34.29 23.35 4.04
N LEU A 2 32.97 23.14 4.09
CA LEU A 2 32.40 21.85 4.47
C LEU A 2 32.69 20.91 3.29
N LYS A 3 33.43 19.82 3.53
CA LYS A 3 33.56 18.74 2.56
C LYS A 3 32.14 18.28 2.27
N GLU A 4 31.70 18.44 1.02
CA GLU A 4 30.60 17.62 0.50
C GLU A 4 31.05 16.17 0.70
N ILE A 5 30.49 15.53 1.71
CA ILE A 5 30.54 14.08 1.84
C ILE A 5 29.68 13.62 0.66
N GLY A 6 30.33 13.33 -0.46
CA GLY A 6 29.65 12.79 -1.64
C GLY A 6 28.83 11.60 -1.17
N THR A 7 27.51 11.72 -1.25
CA THR A 7 26.59 10.63 -0.95
C THR A 7 26.98 9.47 -1.85
N GLN A 8 27.59 8.44 -1.27
CA GLN A 8 28.00 7.27 -2.02
C GLN A 8 26.73 6.53 -2.47
N SER A 9 26.59 6.34 -3.79
CA SER A 9 25.45 5.66 -4.42
C SER A 9 25.65 4.14 -4.40
N GLY A 10 24.56 3.38 -4.47
CA GLY A 10 24.59 1.93 -4.66
C GLY A 10 24.48 1.13 -3.36
N LEU A 11 24.93 -0.13 -3.39
CA LEU A 11 24.83 -1.07 -2.28
C LEU A 11 25.96 -0.86 -1.25
N HIS A 12 25.60 -0.72 0.02
CA HIS A 12 26.52 -0.67 1.15
C HIS A 12 26.24 -1.80 2.14
N ILE A 13 27.30 -2.48 2.60
CA ILE A 13 27.20 -3.55 3.61
C ILE A 13 28.25 -3.28 4.68
N GLY A 14 27.83 -3.17 5.95
CA GLY A 14 28.75 -2.83 7.04
C GLY A 14 29.38 -1.44 6.90
N GLY A 15 28.70 -0.53 6.21
CA GLY A 15 29.18 0.81 5.88
C GLY A 15 30.10 0.88 4.64
N GLU A 16 30.57 -0.26 4.13
CA GLU A 16 31.47 -0.30 2.98
C GLU A 16 30.69 -0.41 1.66
N PRO A 17 31.05 0.35 0.62
CA PRO A 17 30.43 0.24 -0.69
C PRO A 17 30.81 -1.08 -1.36
N ILE A 18 29.84 -1.77 -1.93
CA ILE A 18 30.06 -2.97 -2.73
C ILE A 18 30.24 -2.55 -4.20
N ALA A 19 31.34 -2.99 -4.83
CA ALA A 19 31.63 -2.67 -6.24
C ALA A 19 31.67 -3.91 -7.15
N ASP A 20 31.88 -5.10 -6.60
CA ASP A 20 32.02 -6.35 -7.34
C ASP A 20 30.85 -7.30 -7.04
N ILE A 21 29.94 -7.40 -8.00
CA ILE A 21 28.77 -8.29 -7.90
C ILE A 21 29.15 -9.78 -7.88
N GLY A 22 30.26 -10.16 -8.53
CA GLY A 22 30.73 -11.55 -8.55
C GLY A 22 31.30 -11.98 -7.21
N GLN A 23 32.08 -11.10 -6.57
CA GLN A 23 32.55 -11.32 -5.20
C GLN A 23 31.38 -11.39 -4.22
N LEU A 24 30.43 -10.45 -4.30
CA LEU A 24 29.21 -10.46 -3.48
C LEU A 24 28.42 -11.76 -3.64
N GLN A 25 28.23 -12.26 -4.86
CA GLN A 25 27.56 -13.54 -5.11
C GLN A 25 28.29 -14.72 -4.49
N SER A 26 29.64 -14.72 -4.53
CA SER A 26 30.46 -15.75 -3.88
C SER A 26 30.28 -15.71 -2.36
N ASP A 27 30.32 -14.52 -1.76
CA ASP A 27 30.17 -14.33 -0.32
C ASP A 27 28.77 -14.76 0.16
N LEU A 28 27.72 -14.38 -0.56
CA LEU A 28 26.36 -14.85 -0.32
C LEU A 28 26.23 -16.37 -0.47
N THR A 29 26.90 -16.98 -1.46
CA THR A 29 26.90 -18.44 -1.65
C THR A 29 27.56 -19.18 -0.49
N ASN A 30 28.62 -18.59 0.09
CA ASN A 30 29.29 -19.15 1.26
C ASN A 30 28.45 -19.01 2.52
N LEU A 31 27.67 -17.92 2.63
CA LEU A 31 26.78 -17.65 3.76
C LEU A 31 25.49 -18.51 3.72
N ALA A 32 24.91 -18.70 2.53
CA ALA A 32 23.62 -19.36 2.35
C ALA A 32 23.62 -20.82 2.81
N GLN A 33 22.52 -21.25 3.41
CA GLN A 33 22.30 -22.66 3.74
C GLN A 33 22.24 -23.50 2.46
N ASN A 34 22.58 -24.78 2.54
CA ASN A 34 22.67 -25.65 1.36
C ASN A 34 21.35 -25.71 0.56
N GLU A 35 20.22 -25.67 1.25
CA GLU A 35 18.89 -25.64 0.63
C GLU A 35 18.61 -24.35 -0.14
N ASP A 36 19.17 -23.20 0.26
CA ASP A 36 18.90 -21.90 -0.37
C ASP A 36 19.85 -21.54 -1.51
N LYS A 37 20.99 -22.25 -1.65
CA LYS A 37 22.02 -21.94 -2.66
C LYS A 37 21.48 -21.92 -4.10
N HIS A 38 20.38 -22.61 -4.38
CA HIS A 38 19.74 -22.57 -5.69
C HIS A 38 19.09 -21.21 -5.99
N LEU A 39 18.60 -20.48 -4.97
CA LEU A 39 17.97 -19.17 -5.11
C LEU A 39 18.96 -18.12 -5.63
N LEU A 40 20.24 -18.21 -5.24
CA LEU A 40 21.31 -17.33 -5.69
C LEU A 40 21.61 -17.45 -7.19
N LYS A 41 21.21 -18.57 -7.81
CA LYS A 41 21.37 -18.80 -9.26
C LYS A 41 20.15 -18.37 -10.07
N SER A 42 19.10 -17.86 -9.42
CA SER A 42 17.90 -17.41 -10.12
C SER A 42 18.12 -16.08 -10.84
N ASN A 43 17.37 -15.88 -11.93
CA ASN A 43 17.35 -14.59 -12.64
C ASN A 43 16.88 -13.46 -11.73
N LEU A 44 15.93 -13.74 -10.84
CA LEU A 44 15.34 -12.78 -9.93
C LEU A 44 16.36 -12.26 -8.92
N THR A 45 17.14 -13.16 -8.30
CA THR A 45 18.23 -12.75 -7.41
C THR A 45 19.30 -11.95 -8.14
N SER A 46 19.68 -12.38 -9.34
CA SER A 46 20.64 -11.65 -10.17
C SER A 46 20.15 -10.23 -10.47
N GLU A 47 18.86 -10.06 -10.73
CA GLU A 47 18.23 -8.76 -10.92
C GLU A 47 18.20 -7.92 -9.64
N ILE A 48 17.88 -8.53 -8.48
CA ILE A 48 17.92 -7.85 -7.17
C ILE A 48 19.31 -7.27 -6.92
N LEU A 49 20.37 -8.08 -7.08
CA LEU A 49 21.75 -7.65 -6.87
C LEU A 49 22.14 -6.51 -7.81
N ALA A 50 21.86 -6.65 -9.11
CA ALA A 50 22.22 -5.65 -10.11
C ALA A 50 21.45 -4.33 -9.91
N ALA A 51 20.15 -4.38 -9.61
CA ALA A 51 19.33 -3.19 -9.40
C ALA A 51 19.71 -2.46 -8.10
N THR A 52 20.03 -3.20 -7.03
CA THR A 52 20.47 -2.60 -5.75
C THR A 52 21.80 -1.88 -5.91
N LEU A 53 22.76 -2.51 -6.61
CA LEU A 53 24.05 -1.92 -6.92
C LEU A 53 23.93 -0.66 -7.80
N ALA A 54 22.95 -0.64 -8.70
CA ALA A 54 22.71 0.46 -9.63
C ALA A 54 21.87 1.62 -9.05
N SER A 55 21.48 1.57 -7.78
CA SER A 55 20.70 2.66 -7.18
C SER A 55 21.53 3.94 -7.11
N SER A 56 20.91 5.07 -7.48
CA SER A 56 21.51 6.40 -7.35
C SER A 56 21.58 6.88 -5.90
N GLN A 57 20.84 6.24 -4.99
CA GLN A 57 20.91 6.48 -3.55
C GLN A 57 21.58 5.29 -2.85
N PRO A 58 22.20 5.53 -1.68
CA PRO A 58 22.72 4.43 -0.88
C PRO A 58 21.58 3.51 -0.40
N VAL A 59 21.74 2.21 -0.66
CA VAL A 59 20.95 1.13 -0.07
C VAL A 59 21.86 0.37 0.88
N ALA A 60 21.63 0.53 2.19
CA ALA A 60 22.55 0.09 3.22
C ALA A 60 22.00 -1.06 4.07
N PHE A 61 22.89 -1.98 4.43
CA PHE A 61 22.64 -3.09 5.35
C PHE A 61 23.77 -3.17 6.38
N ASP A 62 23.45 -3.59 7.60
CA ASP A 62 24.40 -3.64 8.71
C ASP A 62 25.52 -4.66 8.48
N ASP A 63 25.19 -5.80 7.88
CA ASP A 63 26.13 -6.85 7.51
C ASP A 63 25.59 -7.71 6.36
N LEU A 64 26.41 -8.67 5.92
CA LEU A 64 26.08 -9.57 4.81
C LEU A 64 24.87 -10.46 5.13
N GLN A 65 24.66 -10.82 6.39
CA GLN A 65 23.51 -11.61 6.83
C GLN A 65 22.23 -10.81 6.71
N HIS A 66 22.22 -9.55 7.16
CA HIS A 66 21.08 -8.66 7.01
C HIS A 66 20.74 -8.45 5.52
N PHE A 67 21.75 -8.29 4.65
CA PHE A 67 21.50 -8.21 3.21
C PHE A 67 20.92 -9.50 2.62
N TRP A 68 21.44 -10.67 3.02
CA TRP A 68 20.92 -11.97 2.59
C TRP A 68 19.47 -12.19 3.01
N GLU A 69 19.13 -11.87 4.25
CA GLU A 69 17.75 -11.93 4.76
C GLU A 69 16.80 -11.03 3.95
N ASN A 70 17.27 -9.85 3.52
CA ASN A 70 16.48 -8.98 2.65
C ASN A 70 16.24 -9.57 1.26
N ILE A 71 17.20 -10.29 0.69
CA ILE A 71 16.99 -11.04 -0.57
C ILE A 71 15.91 -12.11 -0.36
N LEU A 72 16.02 -12.91 0.70
CA LEU A 72 15.06 -13.96 1.02
C LEU A 72 13.65 -13.40 1.25
N PHE A 73 13.54 -12.30 2.00
CA PHE A 73 12.28 -11.59 2.21
C PHE A 73 11.64 -11.15 0.89
N ARG A 74 12.41 -10.51 -0.01
CA ARG A 74 11.91 -10.08 -1.32
C ARG A 74 11.42 -11.25 -2.16
N LEU A 75 12.18 -12.35 -2.21
CA LEU A 75 11.78 -13.56 -2.93
C LEU A 75 10.50 -14.17 -2.36
N GLY A 76 10.37 -14.23 -1.02
CA GLY A 76 9.17 -14.67 -0.33
C GLY A 76 7.96 -13.78 -0.67
N ALA A 77 8.13 -12.46 -0.64
CA ALA A 77 7.05 -11.51 -0.91
C ALA A 77 6.56 -11.60 -2.38
N ILE A 78 7.49 -11.78 -3.33
CA ILE A 78 7.16 -12.00 -4.75
C ILE A 78 6.40 -13.32 -4.93
N SER A 79 6.82 -14.38 -4.26
CA SER A 79 6.11 -15.66 -4.25
C SER A 79 4.68 -15.48 -3.70
N ALA A 80 4.55 -14.80 -2.56
CA ALA A 80 3.27 -14.54 -1.92
C ALA A 80 2.32 -13.70 -2.81
N MET A 81 2.85 -12.64 -3.46
CA MET A 81 2.10 -11.83 -4.41
C MET A 81 1.66 -12.67 -5.62
N THR A 82 2.53 -13.55 -6.13
CA THR A 82 2.20 -14.46 -7.22
C THR A 82 1.07 -15.42 -6.82
N SER A 83 1.14 -16.02 -5.63
CA SER A 83 0.09 -16.89 -5.11
C SER A 83 -1.24 -16.15 -4.95
N LEU A 84 -1.21 -14.91 -4.48
CA LEU A 84 -2.39 -14.06 -4.36
C LEU A 84 -3.03 -13.77 -5.73
N THR A 85 -2.24 -13.34 -6.71
CA THR A 85 -2.77 -12.91 -8.01
C THR A 85 -3.02 -14.05 -9.00
N ALA A 86 -2.44 -15.23 -8.77
CA ALA A 86 -2.73 -16.45 -9.53
C ALA A 86 -3.98 -17.20 -9.01
N GLY A 87 -4.60 -16.71 -7.93
CA GLY A 87 -5.79 -17.34 -7.33
C GLY A 87 -5.48 -18.59 -6.51
N VAL A 88 -4.22 -18.80 -6.09
CA VAL A 88 -3.88 -19.83 -5.09
C VAL A 88 -4.53 -19.46 -3.75
N PHE A 89 -4.53 -18.16 -3.43
CA PHE A 89 -5.37 -17.61 -2.37
C PHE A 89 -6.67 -17.08 -2.96
N ASP A 90 -7.79 -17.33 -2.28
CA ASP A 90 -9.11 -16.81 -2.65
C ASP A 90 -9.17 -15.31 -2.28
N GLY A 91 -8.62 -14.44 -3.13
CA GLY A 91 -8.61 -12.99 -2.93
C GLY A 91 -9.66 -12.28 -3.79
N ASP A 92 -10.48 -11.41 -3.19
CA ASP A 92 -11.39 -10.52 -3.92
C ASP A 92 -11.63 -9.22 -3.15
N TYR A 93 -12.16 -8.20 -3.83
CA TYR A 93 -12.44 -6.91 -3.22
C TYR A 93 -13.58 -7.01 -2.21
N TYR A 94 -13.48 -6.25 -1.12
CA TYR A 94 -14.58 -6.14 -0.18
C TYR A 94 -15.62 -5.13 -0.67
N ASP A 95 -16.86 -5.59 -0.84
CA ASP A 95 -18.01 -4.73 -1.04
C ASP A 95 -19.09 -5.04 0.01
N PRO A 96 -19.40 -4.12 0.95
CA PRO A 96 -20.42 -4.35 1.96
C PRO A 96 -21.84 -4.51 1.37
N THR A 97 -22.07 -4.12 0.12
CA THR A 97 -23.37 -4.19 -0.55
C THR A 97 -23.60 -5.48 -1.33
N LEU A 98 -22.54 -6.11 -1.84
CA LEU A 98 -22.63 -7.33 -2.63
C LEU A 98 -22.40 -8.59 -1.78
N GLY A 99 -21.68 -8.45 -0.67
CA GLY A 99 -21.06 -9.59 -0.02
C GLY A 99 -20.04 -10.27 -0.95
N PRO A 100 -19.33 -11.32 -0.50
CA PRO A 100 -19.42 -11.94 0.82
C PRO A 100 -18.90 -11.04 1.95
N GLU A 101 -19.23 -11.42 3.19
CA GLU A 101 -18.72 -10.77 4.40
C GLU A 101 -17.19 -10.59 4.37
N PRO A 102 -16.67 -9.52 4.99
CA PRO A 102 -15.24 -9.25 5.05
C PRO A 102 -14.53 -10.40 5.77
N ARG A 103 -13.45 -10.91 5.18
CA ARG A 103 -12.78 -12.14 5.62
C ARG A 103 -11.27 -12.05 5.46
N LEU A 104 -10.58 -12.62 6.43
CA LEU A 104 -9.16 -12.88 6.39
C LEU A 104 -8.84 -14.14 7.23
N GLY A 105 -8.52 -15.24 6.55
CA GLY A 105 -8.14 -16.51 7.16
C GLY A 105 -9.25 -17.21 7.94
N THR A 106 -9.79 -18.31 7.42
CA THR A 106 -10.86 -19.05 8.11
C THR A 106 -10.57 -20.54 8.14
N SER A 107 -10.75 -21.15 9.31
CA SER A 107 -10.36 -22.54 9.58
C SER A 107 -11.51 -23.54 9.66
N GLY A 108 -12.75 -23.06 9.74
CA GLY A 108 -13.88 -23.89 10.13
C GLY A 108 -15.21 -23.45 9.53
N ALA A 109 -16.25 -24.25 9.83
CA ALA A 109 -17.60 -24.07 9.30
C ALA A 109 -18.23 -22.71 9.64
N THR A 110 -17.76 -22.05 10.70
CA THR A 110 -18.21 -20.72 11.11
C THR A 110 -17.81 -19.62 10.13
N ARG A 111 -16.76 -19.84 9.31
CA ARG A 111 -16.22 -18.86 8.36
C ARG A 111 -15.83 -17.51 9.00
N VAL A 112 -15.54 -17.53 10.31
CA VAL A 112 -15.00 -16.40 11.06
C VAL A 112 -13.57 -16.74 11.45
N SER A 113 -12.66 -15.79 11.27
CA SER A 113 -11.28 -15.94 11.70
C SER A 113 -11.18 -15.85 13.21
N GLN A 114 -10.49 -16.79 13.85
CA GLN A 114 -10.03 -16.62 15.23
C GLN A 114 -8.76 -15.76 15.30
N TYR A 115 -8.03 -15.65 14.19
CA TYR A 115 -6.72 -15.00 14.11
C TYR A 115 -6.81 -13.52 13.72
N TRP A 116 -7.87 -13.14 13.01
CA TRP A 116 -8.08 -11.79 12.49
C TRP A 116 -9.42 -11.21 12.93
N GLN A 117 -9.37 -10.11 13.67
CA GLN A 117 -10.53 -9.34 14.06
C GLN A 117 -10.82 -8.28 12.98
N PHE A 118 -12.04 -8.27 12.45
CA PHE A 118 -12.51 -7.18 11.58
C PHE A 118 -12.82 -5.93 12.42
N LEU A 119 -12.21 -4.80 12.08
CA LEU A 119 -12.25 -3.59 12.92
C LEU A 119 -13.55 -2.78 12.74
N ASP A 120 -14.11 -2.77 11.54
CA ASP A 120 -15.23 -1.88 11.20
C ASP A 120 -16.38 -2.62 10.47
N PRO A 121 -17.08 -3.58 11.12
CA PRO A 121 -18.26 -4.27 10.55
C PRO A 121 -19.28 -3.32 9.91
N GLY A 122 -19.58 -3.53 8.62
CA GLY A 122 -20.59 -2.77 7.89
C GLY A 122 -20.13 -1.42 7.33
N LYS A 123 -18.86 -1.05 7.48
CA LYS A 123 -18.26 0.09 6.77
C LYS A 123 -17.62 -0.38 5.45
N ASN A 124 -17.19 0.56 4.61
CA ASN A 124 -16.45 0.26 3.38
C ASN A 124 -14.97 -0.06 3.63
N GLU A 125 -14.49 0.07 4.87
CA GLU A 125 -13.09 -0.17 5.21
C GLU A 125 -12.85 -1.63 5.52
N ALA A 126 -12.17 -2.27 4.59
CA ALA A 126 -11.64 -3.60 4.77
C ALA A 126 -10.37 -3.53 5.64
N ALA A 127 -10.55 -3.50 6.97
CA ALA A 127 -9.48 -3.44 7.95
C ALA A 127 -9.55 -4.58 8.99
N TRP A 128 -8.43 -5.29 9.17
CA TRP A 128 -8.26 -6.37 10.13
C TRP A 128 -7.06 -6.15 11.02
N GLN A 129 -7.20 -6.64 12.25
CA GLN A 129 -6.13 -6.69 13.23
C GLN A 129 -5.91 -8.13 13.67
N GLN A 130 -4.64 -8.51 13.87
CA GLN A 130 -4.30 -9.77 14.51
C GLN A 130 -4.90 -9.84 15.93
N THR A 131 -5.60 -10.93 16.23
CA THR A 131 -6.10 -11.22 17.58
C THR A 131 -4.94 -11.49 18.54
N THR A 132 -5.00 -10.92 19.74
CA THR A 132 -3.98 -11.13 20.78
C THR A 132 -3.96 -12.56 21.30
N GLY A 133 -2.77 -13.07 21.66
CA GLY A 133 -2.61 -14.38 22.32
C GLY A 133 -2.33 -15.55 21.37
N PHE A 134 -2.32 -15.32 20.06
CA PHE A 134 -1.89 -16.30 19.06
C PHE A 134 -0.45 -16.05 18.62
N ASN A 135 0.25 -17.11 18.23
CA ASN A 135 1.56 -17.00 17.61
C ASN A 135 1.44 -16.25 16.27
N PRO A 136 2.19 -15.15 16.03
CA PRO A 136 2.12 -14.40 14.78
C PRO A 136 2.29 -15.27 13.53
N ALA A 137 3.18 -16.27 13.57
CA ALA A 137 3.41 -17.16 12.44
C ALA A 137 2.19 -18.03 12.14
N GLU A 138 1.42 -18.44 13.16
CA GLU A 138 0.18 -19.20 12.98
C GLU A 138 -0.95 -18.31 12.44
N VAL A 139 -0.96 -17.02 12.80
CA VAL A 139 -1.96 -16.04 12.35
C VAL A 139 -1.85 -15.75 10.86
N VAL A 140 -0.63 -15.56 10.37
CA VAL A 140 -0.39 -15.20 8.97
C VAL A 140 -0.42 -16.43 8.04
N LYS A 141 -0.07 -17.62 8.55
CA LYS A 141 0.03 -18.83 7.73
C LYS A 141 -1.36 -19.39 7.36
N PRO A 142 -1.62 -19.74 6.09
CA PRO A 142 -2.72 -20.66 5.77
C PRO A 142 -2.45 -22.00 6.43
N VAL A 143 -3.29 -22.45 7.36
CA VAL A 143 -3.22 -23.84 7.83
C VAL A 143 -3.88 -24.73 6.78
N ASP A 144 -3.37 -25.95 6.59
CA ASP A 144 -3.93 -26.91 5.65
C ASP A 144 -5.44 -27.12 5.86
N GLY A 145 -6.22 -27.02 4.78
CA GLY A 145 -7.68 -27.09 4.80
C GLY A 145 -8.37 -25.75 5.03
N HIS A 146 -7.63 -24.67 5.31
CA HIS A 146 -8.17 -23.32 5.32
C HIS A 146 -8.19 -22.78 3.89
N SER A 147 -9.33 -22.28 3.43
CA SER A 147 -9.26 -21.17 2.50
C SER A 147 -8.74 -19.96 3.29
N LEU A 148 -7.77 -19.24 2.74
CA LEU A 148 -7.52 -17.85 3.12
C LEU A 148 -8.38 -16.97 2.21
N PRO A 149 -9.71 -16.87 2.40
CA PRO A 149 -10.46 -15.86 1.70
C PRO A 149 -9.93 -14.52 2.21
N PHE A 150 -9.31 -13.76 1.33
CA PHE A 150 -9.08 -12.34 1.55
C PHE A 150 -10.23 -11.62 0.84
N ARG A 151 -11.02 -10.89 1.61
CA ARG A 151 -12.05 -9.98 1.08
C ARG A 151 -11.72 -8.61 1.57
N GLY A 152 -10.83 -7.91 0.86
CA GLY A 152 -10.30 -6.64 1.30
C GLY A 152 -9.87 -5.71 0.19
N GLU A 153 -8.90 -4.84 0.49
CA GLU A 153 -8.44 -3.83 -0.46
C GLU A 153 -7.02 -4.11 -0.95
N CYS A 154 -6.64 -3.48 -2.07
CA CYS A 154 -5.33 -3.69 -2.68
C CYS A 154 -4.15 -3.32 -1.77
N ALA A 155 -4.33 -2.36 -0.85
CA ALA A 155 -3.36 -2.05 0.20
C ALA A 155 -3.19 -3.22 1.19
N GLY A 156 -4.31 -3.76 1.69
CA GLY A 156 -4.32 -4.92 2.59
C GLY A 156 -3.72 -6.17 1.95
N ALA A 157 -4.03 -6.41 0.67
CA ALA A 157 -3.40 -7.48 -0.10
C ALA A 157 -1.86 -7.36 -0.12
N PHE A 158 -1.33 -6.16 -0.38
CA PHE A 158 0.11 -5.95 -0.38
C PHE A 158 0.71 -6.15 1.03
N GLN A 159 0.05 -5.66 2.07
CA GLN A 159 0.51 -5.84 3.46
C GLN A 159 0.57 -7.33 3.85
N LEU A 160 -0.40 -8.14 3.40
CA LEU A 160 -0.32 -9.59 3.56
C LEU A 160 0.89 -10.19 2.85
N THR A 161 1.22 -9.73 1.65
CA THR A 161 2.43 -10.21 0.95
C THR A 161 3.73 -9.81 1.64
N VAL A 162 3.74 -8.70 2.40
CA VAL A 162 4.86 -8.35 3.29
C VAL A 162 4.99 -9.37 4.41
N PHE A 163 3.92 -9.65 5.15
CA PHE A 163 3.98 -10.60 6.27
C PHE A 163 4.24 -12.04 5.81
N TRP A 164 3.62 -12.49 4.71
CA TRP A 164 3.93 -13.77 4.09
C TRP A 164 5.36 -13.83 3.59
N GLY A 165 5.87 -12.77 2.97
CA GLY A 165 7.25 -12.72 2.51
C GLY A 165 8.26 -12.86 3.64
N LEU A 166 8.00 -12.23 4.79
CA LEU A 166 8.84 -12.39 5.98
C LEU A 166 8.77 -13.82 6.52
N LEU A 167 7.57 -14.43 6.58
CA LEU A 167 7.41 -15.80 7.06
C LEU A 167 8.07 -16.82 6.11
N ASP A 168 7.74 -16.76 4.83
CA ASP A 168 8.18 -17.72 3.81
C ASP A 168 9.67 -17.55 3.48
N GLY A 169 10.18 -16.31 3.49
CA GLY A 169 11.58 -16.01 3.22
C GLY A 169 12.51 -16.29 4.40
N LEU A 170 12.11 -15.94 5.64
CA LEU A 170 13.00 -16.00 6.81
C LEU A 170 12.70 -17.17 7.76
N GLY A 171 11.56 -17.83 7.56
CA GLY A 171 11.07 -18.91 8.42
C GLY A 171 10.44 -18.42 9.73
N THR A 172 9.67 -19.31 10.35
CA THR A 172 8.88 -19.07 11.57
C THR A 172 9.66 -18.40 12.69
N ARG A 173 10.90 -18.84 12.95
CA ARG A 173 11.70 -18.35 14.08
C ARG A 173 12.06 -16.87 13.92
N THR A 174 12.52 -16.48 12.73
CA THR A 174 12.95 -15.11 12.47
C THR A 174 11.73 -14.19 12.35
N PHE A 175 10.67 -14.64 11.68
CA PHE A 175 9.41 -13.90 11.61
C PHE A 175 8.84 -13.59 13.01
N THR A 176 8.79 -14.57 13.91
CA THR A 176 8.27 -14.36 15.28
C THR A 176 9.09 -13.30 16.03
N LYS A 177 10.42 -13.32 15.91
CA LYS A 177 11.28 -12.29 16.52
C LYS A 177 11.03 -10.90 15.96
N LEU A 178 10.78 -10.78 14.66
CA LEU A 178 10.43 -9.49 14.04
C LEU A 178 9.05 -9.03 14.52
N ALA A 179 8.09 -9.95 14.63
CA ALA A 179 6.76 -9.65 15.15
C ALA A 179 6.77 -9.14 16.60
N ASP A 180 7.69 -9.64 17.44
CA ASP A 180 7.90 -9.10 18.78
C ASP A 180 8.39 -7.63 18.77
N GLN A 181 8.96 -7.16 17.65
CA GLN A 181 9.46 -5.80 17.47
C GLN A 181 8.42 -4.88 16.81
N PHE A 182 7.85 -5.28 15.68
CA PHE A 182 6.85 -4.47 14.95
C PHE A 182 5.45 -4.52 15.59
N GLY A 183 5.19 -5.49 16.47
CA GLY A 183 3.95 -5.60 17.23
C GLY A 183 2.81 -6.28 16.45
N THR A 184 1.59 -5.77 16.64
CA THR A 184 0.38 -6.42 16.12
C THR A 184 0.22 -6.19 14.62
N MET A 185 0.10 -7.26 13.83
CA MET A 185 -0.15 -7.13 12.40
C MET A 185 -1.48 -6.44 12.10
N LEU A 186 -1.47 -5.57 11.08
CA LEU A 186 -2.63 -4.88 10.56
C LEU A 186 -2.72 -5.04 9.06
N VAL A 187 -3.95 -5.25 8.57
CA VAL A 187 -4.25 -5.38 7.15
C VAL A 187 -5.39 -4.42 6.83
N GLY A 188 -5.22 -3.53 5.84
CA GLY A 188 -6.18 -2.49 5.50
C GLY A 188 -5.49 -1.16 5.15
N PRO A 189 -5.91 -0.02 5.74
CA PRO A 189 -5.28 1.28 5.49
C PRO A 189 -3.77 1.30 5.78
N TRP A 190 -3.06 2.23 5.13
CA TRP A 190 -1.62 2.45 5.33
C TRP A 190 -1.29 3.18 6.63
N THR A 191 -2.20 4.02 7.10
CA THR A 191 -2.02 4.83 8.32
C THR A 191 -1.83 3.93 9.54
N ASP A 192 -0.75 4.18 10.29
CA ASP A 192 -0.38 3.46 11.52
C ASP A 192 -0.24 1.93 11.33
N ASN A 193 0.19 1.49 10.15
CA ASN A 193 0.30 0.07 9.82
C ASN A 193 1.77 -0.42 9.89
N PRO A 194 2.12 -1.42 10.71
CA PRO A 194 3.51 -1.88 10.85
C PRO A 194 4.12 -2.44 9.56
N ALA A 195 3.30 -2.83 8.57
CA ALA A 195 3.82 -3.20 7.26
C ALA A 195 4.55 -2.05 6.55
N THR A 196 4.24 -0.78 6.89
CA THR A 196 4.90 0.39 6.29
C THR A 196 6.34 0.55 6.73
N ASP A 197 6.74 0.00 7.88
CA ASP A 197 8.12 0.03 8.36
C ASP A 197 9.06 -0.70 7.39
N PHE A 198 8.56 -1.74 6.72
CA PHE A 198 9.28 -2.49 5.69
C PHE A 198 9.33 -1.77 4.33
N MET A 199 8.70 -0.61 4.23
CA MET A 199 8.61 0.24 3.05
C MET A 199 8.86 1.71 3.41
N ALA A 200 9.60 1.97 4.50
CA ALA A 200 9.84 3.32 5.00
C ALA A 200 10.76 4.13 4.06
N GLN A 201 11.69 3.45 3.37
CA GLN A 201 12.68 4.11 2.54
C GLN A 201 12.12 4.46 1.15
N ASN A 202 12.12 5.75 0.84
CA ASN A 202 11.84 6.29 -0.50
C ASN A 202 12.91 5.83 -1.49
N ALA A 203 12.49 5.48 -2.71
CA ALA A 203 13.41 5.21 -3.80
C ALA A 203 13.03 5.98 -5.06
N SER A 204 14.04 6.31 -5.86
CA SER A 204 13.86 7.04 -7.11
C SER A 204 13.09 6.21 -8.14
N LEU A 205 12.12 6.83 -8.82
CA LEU A 205 11.46 6.25 -9.98
C LEU A 205 12.38 6.19 -11.22
N GLN A 206 13.51 6.92 -11.22
CA GLN A 206 14.47 6.92 -12.31
C GLN A 206 15.46 5.75 -12.22
N ASP A 207 15.67 5.24 -11.02
CA ASP A 207 16.49 4.06 -10.77
C ASP A 207 15.78 2.80 -11.29
N PRO A 208 16.50 1.75 -11.69
CA PRO A 208 15.88 0.46 -11.94
C PRO A 208 15.15 -0.03 -10.66
N PRO A 209 13.88 -0.47 -10.75
CA PRO A 209 13.19 -1.06 -9.62
C PRO A 209 13.89 -2.35 -9.20
N ILE A 210 13.96 -2.61 -7.90
CA ILE A 210 14.51 -3.86 -7.35
C ILE A 210 13.32 -4.81 -7.16
N PRO A 211 13.38 -6.06 -7.65
CA PRO A 211 12.27 -6.99 -7.46
C PRO A 211 11.82 -7.06 -6.00
N GLY A 212 10.51 -6.99 -5.80
CA GLY A 212 9.85 -6.88 -4.49
C GLY A 212 9.52 -5.44 -4.07
N ASP A 213 10.10 -4.41 -4.71
CA ASP A 213 9.78 -3.02 -4.39
C ASP A 213 8.28 -2.74 -4.50
N TYR A 214 7.77 -1.94 -3.56
CA TYR A 214 6.43 -1.39 -3.65
C TYR A 214 6.42 -0.24 -4.65
N MET A 215 5.41 -0.25 -5.50
CA MET A 215 5.16 0.71 -6.55
C MET A 215 3.71 1.16 -6.48
N TYR A 216 3.45 2.46 -6.61
CA TYR A 216 2.09 2.95 -6.80
C TYR A 216 1.88 3.49 -8.20
N PHE A 217 1.05 2.80 -8.97
CA PHE A 217 0.68 3.20 -10.32
C PHE A 217 -0.60 4.03 -10.26
N LYS A 218 -0.48 5.34 -10.30
CA LYS A 218 -1.57 6.30 -10.14
C LYS A 218 -2.30 6.50 -11.46
N ASN A 219 -3.63 6.60 -11.38
CA ASN A 219 -4.45 7.12 -12.48
C ASN A 219 -4.26 8.64 -12.61
N LYS A 220 -4.99 9.30 -13.51
CA LYS A 220 -4.92 10.75 -13.67
C LYS A 220 -5.20 11.47 -12.34
N ASP A 221 -4.46 12.54 -12.09
CA ASP A 221 -4.45 13.25 -10.80
C ASP A 221 -5.83 13.78 -10.35
N ASP A 222 -6.78 13.97 -11.26
CA ASP A 222 -8.15 14.40 -10.97
C ASP A 222 -9.19 13.26 -10.96
N TYR A 223 -8.77 11.99 -10.98
CA TYR A 223 -9.70 10.84 -11.00
C TYR A 223 -10.75 10.94 -9.89
N LEU A 224 -10.33 11.21 -8.63
CA LEU A 224 -11.27 11.33 -7.51
C LEU A 224 -12.16 12.58 -7.56
N LYS A 225 -11.81 13.58 -8.37
CA LYS A 225 -12.68 14.75 -8.58
C LYS A 225 -13.92 14.36 -9.38
N TRP A 226 -13.77 13.47 -10.35
CA TRP A 226 -14.84 13.06 -11.26
C TRP A 226 -15.49 11.72 -10.88
N ALA A 227 -14.73 10.83 -10.23
CA ALA A 227 -15.16 9.53 -9.73
C ALA A 227 -14.87 9.37 -8.23
N PRO A 228 -15.53 10.13 -7.33
CA PRO A 228 -15.30 10.11 -5.87
C PRO A 228 -15.70 8.79 -5.18
N ASN A 229 -16.37 7.90 -5.92
CA ASN A 229 -16.71 6.55 -5.47
C ASN A 229 -15.90 5.48 -6.21
N GLY A 230 -15.08 5.88 -7.19
CA GLY A 230 -14.34 4.99 -8.07
C GLY A 230 -13.16 4.35 -7.34
N PHE A 231 -12.91 3.08 -7.64
CA PHE A 231 -11.81 2.33 -7.02
C PHE A 231 -10.49 2.46 -7.78
N TRP A 232 -10.55 2.86 -9.05
CA TRP A 232 -9.41 2.86 -9.98
C TRP A 232 -8.57 4.14 -9.94
N GLN A 233 -8.48 4.81 -8.78
CA GLN A 233 -7.59 5.97 -8.63
C GLN A 233 -6.11 5.59 -8.79
N GLY A 234 -5.78 4.31 -8.61
CA GLY A 234 -4.46 3.76 -8.81
C GLY A 234 -4.38 2.30 -8.38
N LEU A 235 -3.18 1.74 -8.45
CA LEU A 235 -2.88 0.36 -8.09
C LEU A 235 -1.66 0.31 -7.19
N ASN A 236 -1.82 -0.32 -6.03
CA ASN A 236 -0.73 -0.78 -5.18
C ASN A 236 -0.12 -2.04 -5.83
N ALA A 237 1.12 -1.94 -6.32
CA ALA A 237 1.77 -2.97 -7.11
C ALA A 237 3.15 -3.31 -6.57
N MET A 238 3.57 -4.55 -6.77
CA MET A 238 4.91 -5.05 -6.51
C MET A 238 5.64 -5.18 -7.84
N TYR A 239 6.91 -4.76 -7.90
CA TYR A 239 7.75 -5.09 -9.03
C TYR A 239 8.17 -6.56 -8.99
N MET A 240 7.83 -7.31 -10.04
CA MET A 240 7.98 -8.77 -10.07
C MET A 240 9.25 -9.26 -10.79
N GLY A 241 10.01 -8.34 -11.39
CA GLY A 241 11.18 -8.64 -12.23
C GLY A 241 10.88 -8.57 -13.72
N LYS A 242 11.85 -9.03 -14.52
CA LYS A 242 11.76 -9.02 -15.99
C LYS A 242 11.39 -10.38 -16.59
N ASP A 243 10.70 -10.34 -17.72
CA ASP A 243 10.57 -11.52 -18.59
C ASP A 243 11.88 -11.81 -19.37
N SER A 244 11.87 -12.87 -20.19
CA SER A 244 13.03 -13.26 -21.01
C SER A 244 13.43 -12.23 -22.07
N LEU A 245 12.57 -11.25 -22.37
CA LEU A 245 12.82 -10.17 -23.31
C LEU A 245 13.29 -8.88 -22.60
N GLY A 246 13.36 -8.89 -21.28
CA GLY A 246 13.71 -7.73 -20.47
C GLY A 246 12.53 -6.81 -20.14
N THR A 247 11.29 -7.18 -20.49
CA THR A 247 10.09 -6.42 -20.14
C THR A 247 9.84 -6.50 -18.65
N ARG A 248 9.63 -5.35 -18.01
CA ARG A 248 9.31 -5.26 -16.58
C ARG A 248 7.86 -5.66 -16.32
N HIS A 249 7.63 -6.49 -15.30
CA HIS A 249 6.30 -6.90 -14.87
C HIS A 249 6.00 -6.49 -13.44
N TYR A 250 4.72 -6.25 -13.18
CA TYR A 250 4.20 -5.79 -11.91
C TYR A 250 2.93 -6.57 -11.56
N SER A 251 2.72 -6.81 -10.27
CA SER A 251 1.51 -7.48 -9.77
C SER A 251 0.91 -6.73 -8.59
N GLY A 252 -0.41 -6.74 -8.50
CA GLY A 252 -1.18 -6.24 -7.38
C GLY A 252 -2.54 -6.90 -7.38
N MET A 253 -3.37 -6.64 -6.38
CA MET A 253 -4.70 -7.22 -6.32
C MET A 253 -5.53 -6.86 -7.57
N GLY A 254 -6.03 -7.87 -8.28
CA GLY A 254 -6.74 -7.69 -9.56
C GLY A 254 -5.84 -7.45 -10.79
N ALA A 255 -4.51 -7.47 -10.63
CA ALA A 255 -3.53 -7.27 -11.70
C ALA A 255 -2.38 -8.27 -11.56
N SER A 256 -2.35 -9.32 -12.38
CA SER A 256 -1.32 -10.37 -12.31
C SER A 256 -0.33 -10.24 -13.46
N TRP A 257 0.96 -10.06 -13.14
CA TRP A 257 2.07 -10.11 -14.09
C TRP A 257 1.90 -9.18 -15.32
N LEU A 258 1.51 -7.93 -15.07
CA LEU A 258 1.26 -6.96 -16.13
C LEU A 258 2.49 -6.10 -16.42
N SER A 259 2.74 -5.82 -17.70
CA SER A 259 3.70 -4.78 -18.09
C SER A 259 3.16 -3.40 -17.70
N GLU A 260 4.05 -2.40 -17.60
CA GLU A 260 3.64 -1.02 -17.34
C GLU A 260 2.63 -0.51 -18.38
N GLN A 261 2.82 -0.85 -19.67
CA GLN A 261 1.90 -0.47 -20.73
C GLN A 261 0.50 -1.07 -20.51
N ASN A 262 0.41 -2.30 -20.04
CA ASN A 262 -0.86 -2.96 -19.77
C ASN A 262 -1.55 -2.35 -18.54
N LEU A 263 -0.79 -2.08 -17.48
CA LEU A 263 -1.31 -1.36 -16.29
C LEU A 263 -1.86 0.02 -16.66
N ARG A 264 -1.12 0.77 -17.47
CA ARG A 264 -1.53 2.06 -18.04
C ARG A 264 -2.85 1.95 -18.77
N SER A 265 -2.95 0.98 -19.66
CA SER A 265 -4.15 0.76 -20.48
C SER A 265 -5.37 0.44 -19.60
N SER A 266 -5.20 -0.39 -18.55
CA SER A 266 -6.26 -0.69 -17.58
C SER A 266 -6.77 0.56 -16.86
N LEU A 267 -5.88 1.40 -16.31
CA LEU A 267 -6.30 2.61 -15.60
C LEU A 267 -6.88 3.69 -16.52
N VAL A 268 -6.36 3.82 -17.74
CA VAL A 268 -6.92 4.71 -18.78
C VAL A 268 -8.36 4.30 -19.11
N ASN A 269 -8.60 3.00 -19.32
CA ASN A 269 -9.94 2.49 -19.60
C ASN A 269 -10.90 2.74 -18.42
N ALA A 270 -10.44 2.52 -17.19
CA ALA A 270 -11.21 2.82 -16.00
C ALA A 270 -11.54 4.32 -15.88
N TYR A 271 -10.58 5.20 -16.16
CA TYR A 271 -10.82 6.64 -16.17
C TYR A 271 -11.91 7.03 -17.19
N TYR A 272 -11.82 6.54 -18.43
CA TYR A 272 -12.83 6.86 -19.46
C TYR A 272 -14.22 6.33 -19.13
N HIS A 273 -14.30 5.20 -18.43
CA HIS A 273 -15.56 4.65 -17.98
C HIS A 273 -16.14 5.45 -16.80
N ASP A 274 -15.35 5.65 -15.75
CA ASP A 274 -15.83 6.20 -14.48
C ASP A 274 -15.96 7.73 -14.51
N CYS A 275 -15.11 8.41 -15.28
CA CYS A 275 -15.02 9.87 -15.34
C CYS A 275 -15.63 10.43 -16.63
N TYR A 276 -16.48 9.69 -17.36
CA TYR A 276 -17.11 10.21 -18.57
C TYR A 276 -17.86 11.53 -18.31
N PRO A 277 -17.75 12.56 -19.19
CA PRO A 277 -17.08 12.58 -20.50
C PRO A 277 -15.62 13.06 -20.48
N HIS A 278 -14.97 13.12 -19.31
CA HIS A 278 -13.60 13.59 -19.18
C HIS A 278 -12.61 12.61 -19.83
N THR A 279 -11.52 13.16 -20.38
CA THR A 279 -10.49 12.39 -21.10
C THR A 279 -9.09 12.64 -20.52
N ILE A 280 -8.11 11.88 -21.02
CA ILE A 280 -6.70 11.93 -20.67
C ILE A 280 -5.98 12.38 -21.94
N ALA A 281 -5.31 13.53 -21.89
CA ALA A 281 -4.66 14.11 -23.06
C ALA A 281 -3.36 13.38 -23.40
N CYS A 282 -2.60 13.02 -22.37
CA CYS A 282 -1.29 12.39 -22.47
C CYS A 282 -1.22 11.14 -21.56
N PRO A 283 -1.83 10.01 -21.94
CA PRO A 283 -1.87 8.80 -21.11
C PRO A 283 -0.52 8.26 -20.63
N ASN A 284 0.57 8.56 -21.34
CA ASN A 284 1.92 8.16 -20.95
C ASN A 284 2.51 8.99 -19.80
N GLU A 285 1.99 10.20 -19.58
CA GLU A 285 2.45 11.14 -18.56
C GLU A 285 1.46 11.24 -17.40
N GLU A 286 0.16 11.22 -17.70
CA GLU A 286 -0.88 11.54 -16.72
C GLU A 286 -1.30 10.36 -15.85
N VAL A 287 -1.22 9.14 -16.39
CA VAL A 287 -1.30 7.88 -15.62
C VAL A 287 0.14 7.44 -15.43
N ARG A 288 0.63 7.05 -14.25
CA ARG A 288 2.07 6.75 -14.10
C ARG A 288 2.40 6.14 -12.75
N PHE A 289 3.57 5.54 -12.63
CA PHE A 289 4.17 5.34 -11.30
C PHE A 289 4.45 6.70 -10.66
N THR A 290 4.02 6.85 -9.42
CA THR A 290 4.23 8.08 -8.62
C THR A 290 4.98 7.81 -7.33
N ILE A 291 4.93 6.57 -6.84
CA ILE A 291 5.61 6.16 -5.61
C ILE A 291 6.45 4.92 -5.91
N ARG A 292 7.65 4.90 -5.35
CA ARG A 292 8.45 3.69 -5.17
C ARG A 292 9.00 3.66 -3.74
N ARG A 293 8.90 2.49 -3.11
CA ARG A 293 9.50 2.19 -1.81
C ARG A 293 10.34 0.92 -1.88
N LEU A 294 11.48 0.95 -1.19
CA LEU A 294 12.29 -0.26 -1.04
C LEU A 294 11.58 -1.21 -0.09
N LEU A 295 11.40 -2.45 -0.52
CA LEU A 295 10.99 -3.52 0.38
C LEU A 295 12.22 -4.00 1.17
N GLN A 296 12.31 -3.61 2.43
CA GLN A 296 13.52 -3.83 3.25
C GLN A 296 13.18 -4.10 4.71
N ILE A 297 13.90 -5.04 5.33
CA ILE A 297 13.91 -5.22 6.78
C ILE A 297 14.65 -4.02 7.40
N PRO A 298 14.00 -3.23 8.27
CA PRO A 298 14.67 -2.10 8.89
C PRO A 298 15.68 -2.59 9.94
N SER A 299 16.82 -1.92 10.06
CA SER A 299 17.82 -2.19 11.12
C SER A 299 17.27 -1.94 12.53
N SER A 300 16.23 -1.11 12.64
CA SER A 300 15.51 -0.85 13.87
C SER A 300 14.07 -0.49 13.57
N PHE A 301 13.13 -0.97 14.39
CA PHE A 301 11.74 -0.54 14.34
C PHE A 301 11.55 0.70 15.22
N GLU A 302 10.85 1.69 14.70
CA GLU A 302 10.26 2.70 15.57
C GLU A 302 9.20 2.00 16.44
N LYS A 303 9.09 2.37 17.72
CA LYS A 303 8.10 1.73 18.61
C LYS A 303 6.71 1.87 18.00
N ALA A 304 6.01 0.75 17.85
CA ALA A 304 4.64 0.71 17.38
C ALA A 304 3.78 1.74 18.12
N VAL A 305 3.24 2.70 17.37
CA VAL A 305 2.24 3.65 17.88
C VAL A 305 0.96 2.84 18.11
N ALA A 306 0.34 3.02 19.27
CA ALA A 306 -0.95 2.41 19.53
C ALA A 306 -1.95 2.85 18.44
N ILE A 307 -2.62 1.89 17.81
CA ILE A 307 -3.66 2.17 16.82
C ILE A 307 -4.66 3.13 17.46
N PRO A 308 -4.89 4.32 16.90
CA PRO A 308 -5.85 5.25 17.46
C PRO A 308 -7.22 4.58 17.60
N GLU A 309 -7.88 4.76 18.74
CA GLU A 309 -9.27 4.33 18.90
C GLU A 309 -10.12 5.01 17.83
N ARG A 310 -10.65 4.22 16.89
CA ARG A 310 -11.55 4.72 15.86
C ARG A 310 -12.90 5.03 16.49
N SER A 311 -13.50 6.14 16.09
CA SER A 311 -14.87 6.45 16.46
C SER A 311 -15.81 5.36 15.94
N SER A 312 -16.47 4.67 16.87
CA SER A 312 -17.52 3.69 16.56
C SER A 312 -18.83 4.36 16.14
N THR A 313 -18.93 5.69 16.26
CA THR A 313 -20.14 6.43 15.95
C THR A 313 -20.15 6.79 14.46
N PRO A 314 -21.14 6.32 13.67
CA PRO A 314 -21.26 6.71 12.27
C PRO A 314 -21.40 8.23 12.13
N PRO A 315 -20.95 8.84 11.01
CA PRO A 315 -21.15 10.26 10.77
C PRO A 315 -22.65 10.60 10.86
N SER A 316 -23.03 11.50 11.77
CA SER A 316 -24.42 11.95 11.97
C SER A 316 -24.77 13.20 11.16
N GLY A 317 -23.84 13.67 10.33
CA GLY A 317 -23.96 14.90 9.56
C GLY A 317 -24.92 14.82 8.38
N SER A 318 -24.91 15.86 7.55
CA SER A 318 -25.71 15.92 6.31
C SER A 318 -25.10 16.91 5.32
N ALA A 319 -25.36 16.71 4.03
CA ALA A 319 -24.93 17.63 3.00
C ALA A 319 -25.54 19.05 3.20
N PRO A 320 -24.72 20.11 3.27
CA PRO A 320 -25.20 21.49 3.30
C PRO A 320 -25.79 21.89 1.94
N THR A 321 -26.57 22.97 1.92
CA THR A 321 -27.11 23.51 0.66
C THR A 321 -26.00 24.10 -0.21
N VAL A 322 -26.23 24.18 -1.52
CA VAL A 322 -25.29 24.83 -2.47
C VAL A 322 -24.93 26.26 -2.04
N ALA A 323 -25.92 27.04 -1.58
CA ALA A 323 -25.68 28.39 -1.09
C ALA A 323 -24.76 28.41 0.15
N THR A 324 -24.91 27.43 1.04
CA THR A 324 -24.05 27.29 2.22
C THR A 324 -22.62 26.88 1.83
N LEU A 325 -22.47 25.95 0.88
CA LEU A 325 -21.15 25.60 0.32
C LEU A 325 -20.44 26.83 -0.25
N GLN A 326 -21.12 27.59 -1.10
CA GLN A 326 -20.56 28.81 -1.71
C GLN A 326 -20.19 29.87 -0.69
N ALA A 327 -21.01 30.05 0.36
CA ALA A 327 -20.71 30.97 1.46
C ALA A 327 -19.47 30.56 2.26
N ASN A 328 -19.12 29.26 2.26
CA ASN A 328 -17.93 28.71 2.91
C ASN A 328 -16.76 28.50 1.92
N GLY A 329 -16.74 29.22 0.80
CA GLY A 329 -15.62 29.25 -0.13
C GLY A 329 -15.55 28.08 -1.12
N TYR A 330 -16.56 27.20 -1.15
CA TYR A 330 -16.61 26.13 -2.15
C TYR A 330 -17.07 26.68 -3.51
N ARG A 331 -16.33 26.35 -4.56
CA ARG A 331 -16.66 26.69 -5.96
C ARG A 331 -17.22 25.48 -6.69
N SER A 332 -18.21 25.70 -7.56
CA SER A 332 -18.76 24.62 -8.41
C SER A 332 -17.77 24.27 -9.53
N LEU A 333 -17.46 22.99 -9.66
CA LEU A 333 -16.72 22.42 -10.79
C LEU A 333 -17.69 21.84 -11.84
N ALA A 334 -18.77 21.25 -11.36
CA ALA A 334 -19.87 20.72 -12.15
C ALA A 334 -21.19 20.81 -11.37
N ALA A 335 -22.31 20.43 -11.98
CA ALA A 335 -23.65 20.60 -11.41
C ALA A 335 -23.82 20.05 -9.98
N SER A 336 -23.10 18.98 -9.62
CA SER A 336 -23.14 18.36 -8.28
C SER A 336 -21.76 18.24 -7.63
N ILE A 337 -20.72 18.86 -8.20
CA ILE A 337 -19.34 18.74 -7.72
C ILE A 337 -18.83 20.13 -7.34
N PHE A 338 -18.31 20.23 -6.12
CA PHE A 338 -17.78 21.45 -5.55
C PHE A 338 -16.39 21.19 -5.00
N GLU A 339 -15.50 22.17 -5.08
CA GLU A 339 -14.21 22.11 -4.39
C GLU A 339 -14.00 23.32 -3.48
N ASN A 340 -13.28 23.11 -2.39
CA ASN A 340 -12.61 24.15 -1.65
C ASN A 340 -11.10 23.85 -1.71
N PRO A 341 -10.29 24.64 -2.44
CA PRO A 341 -8.88 24.35 -2.63
C PRO A 341 -8.04 24.51 -1.35
N ARG A 342 -8.59 25.19 -0.32
CA ARG A 342 -7.87 25.42 0.92
C ARG A 342 -8.83 25.75 2.07
N THR A 343 -9.00 24.77 2.96
CA THR A 343 -9.70 24.91 4.25
C THR A 343 -8.99 24.07 5.31
N THR A 344 -9.43 24.13 6.55
CA THR A 344 -8.98 23.22 7.60
C THR A 344 -9.86 21.97 7.67
N LEU A 345 -9.32 20.89 8.20
CA LEU A 345 -10.08 19.67 8.45
C LEU A 345 -11.26 19.92 9.43
N GLU A 346 -11.06 20.77 10.44
CA GLU A 346 -12.09 21.19 11.39
C GLU A 346 -13.25 21.96 10.74
N GLU A 347 -12.95 22.92 9.87
CA GLU A 347 -13.98 23.70 9.14
C GLU A 347 -14.82 22.78 8.25
N CYS A 348 -14.16 21.87 7.50
CA CYS A 348 -14.83 20.87 6.70
C CYS A 348 -15.72 19.96 7.57
N ALA A 349 -15.15 19.39 8.65
CA ALA A 349 -15.86 18.53 9.58
C ALA A 349 -17.10 19.21 10.18
N SER A 350 -16.95 20.47 10.59
CA SER A 350 -18.04 21.28 11.15
C SER A 350 -19.14 21.56 10.14
N LEU A 351 -18.77 21.91 8.89
CA LEU A 351 -19.72 22.23 7.83
C LEU A 351 -20.59 21.03 7.44
N PHE A 352 -20.02 19.83 7.41
CA PHE A 352 -20.72 18.61 7.03
C PHE A 352 -21.26 17.80 8.22
N GLY A 353 -20.94 18.21 9.46
CA GLY A 353 -21.44 17.58 10.68
C GLY A 353 -20.84 16.21 10.98
N PHE A 354 -19.55 16.00 10.70
CA PHE A 354 -18.82 14.78 11.07
C PHE A 354 -17.69 15.10 12.06
N ALA A 355 -17.22 14.10 12.83
CA ALA A 355 -16.05 14.26 13.68
C ALA A 355 -14.77 13.95 12.90
N VAL A 356 -13.67 14.67 13.15
CA VAL A 356 -12.38 14.48 12.46
C VAL A 356 -11.85 13.04 12.55
N GLY A 357 -12.18 12.31 13.64
CA GLY A 357 -11.87 10.89 13.79
C GLY A 357 -12.66 9.93 12.87
N ASN A 358 -13.67 10.43 12.15
CA ASN A 358 -14.45 9.68 11.17
C ASN A 358 -13.89 9.82 9.74
N VAL A 359 -12.71 10.41 9.59
CA VAL A 359 -12.02 10.56 8.31
C VAL A 359 -11.22 9.29 8.06
N HIS A 360 -11.38 8.69 6.88
CA HIS A 360 -10.77 7.40 6.59
C HIS A 360 -10.03 7.42 5.26
N GLN A 361 -8.98 6.60 5.13
CA GLN A 361 -8.24 6.50 3.88
C GLN A 361 -9.16 6.10 2.71
N HIS A 362 -9.00 6.74 1.55
CA HIS A 362 -9.68 6.30 0.37
C HIS A 362 -9.15 4.92 -0.11
N ILE A 363 -10.08 4.09 -0.58
CA ILE A 363 -9.80 2.79 -1.19
C ILE A 363 -8.91 2.96 -2.42
N GLY A 364 -7.91 2.11 -2.58
CA GLY A 364 -7.02 2.16 -3.75
C GLY A 364 -5.92 3.23 -3.68
N SER A 365 -5.81 3.97 -2.58
CA SER A 365 -4.74 4.96 -2.39
C SER A 365 -3.37 4.33 -2.20
N GLY A 366 -2.35 5.06 -2.65
CA GLY A 366 -0.95 4.73 -2.42
C GLY A 366 -0.49 5.07 -1.01
N LEU A 367 0.76 4.74 -0.69
CA LEU A 367 1.36 4.98 0.62
C LEU A 367 1.53 6.48 0.94
N GLU A 368 1.94 7.27 -0.05
CA GLU A 368 2.26 8.69 0.13
C GLU A 368 1.03 9.56 0.01
N ASN A 369 0.81 10.37 1.04
CA ASN A 369 -0.27 11.34 1.13
C ASN A 369 -1.65 10.83 0.66
N PRO A 370 -2.14 9.69 1.17
CA PRO A 370 -3.37 9.11 0.67
C PRO A 370 -4.55 10.05 0.95
N PRO A 371 -5.40 10.34 -0.04
CA PRO A 371 -6.63 11.08 0.18
C PRO A 371 -7.51 10.36 1.19
N SER A 372 -8.25 11.14 1.96
CA SER A 372 -9.28 10.62 2.83
C SER A 372 -10.67 10.81 2.25
N ARG A 373 -11.62 10.05 2.77
CA ARG A 373 -13.01 10.04 2.34
C ARG A 373 -13.94 10.02 3.54
N VAL A 374 -15.02 10.78 3.43
CA VAL A 374 -16.16 10.73 4.36
C VAL A 374 -17.45 10.68 3.55
N ARG A 375 -18.40 9.87 3.98
CA ARG A 375 -19.79 9.90 3.47
C ARG A 375 -20.70 10.43 4.56
N VAL A 376 -21.53 11.39 4.18
CA VAL A 376 -22.66 11.87 4.99
C VAL A 376 -23.93 11.76 4.14
N PRO A 377 -25.12 11.66 4.75
CA PRO A 377 -26.38 11.76 4.02
C PRO A 377 -26.38 12.88 2.97
N GLY A 378 -26.48 12.50 1.69
CA GLY A 378 -26.54 13.42 0.56
C GLY A 378 -25.20 13.89 -0.01
N ALA A 379 -24.05 13.44 0.52
CA ALA A 379 -22.74 13.83 -0.04
C ALA A 379 -21.62 12.80 0.19
N THR A 380 -20.72 12.71 -0.79
CA THR A 380 -19.38 12.12 -0.64
C THR A 380 -18.33 13.22 -0.63
N ILE A 381 -17.43 13.20 0.35
CA ILE A 381 -16.39 14.20 0.59
C ILE A 381 -15.03 13.52 0.44
N ILE A 382 -14.19 14.05 -0.44
CA ILE A 382 -12.79 13.67 -0.64
C ILE A 382 -11.91 14.77 -0.05
N ILE A 383 -10.88 14.38 0.69
CA ILE A 383 -10.02 15.27 1.46
C ILE A 383 -8.57 14.97 1.08
N ASP A 384 -7.95 15.89 0.35
CA ASP A 384 -6.54 15.85 -0.05
C ASP A 384 -5.74 16.77 0.89
N TYR A 385 -4.68 16.26 1.50
CA TYR A 385 -3.90 17.04 2.47
C TYR A 385 -2.80 17.80 1.73
N HIS A 386 -2.65 19.10 2.04
CA HIS A 386 -1.58 19.91 1.45
C HIS A 386 -0.20 19.48 1.94
N ASP A 387 -0.12 19.04 3.20
CA ASP A 387 1.10 18.54 3.82
C ASP A 387 1.04 17.00 3.92
N PRO A 388 1.89 16.25 3.19
CA PRO A 388 1.99 14.80 3.28
C PRO A 388 2.28 14.27 4.68
N GLU A 389 2.97 15.04 5.51
CA GLU A 389 3.38 14.68 6.87
C GLU A 389 2.34 15.07 7.93
N ALA A 390 1.26 15.77 7.52
CA ALA A 390 0.20 16.15 8.43
C ALA A 390 -0.48 14.91 9.01
N ARG A 391 -0.76 14.98 10.33
CA ARG A 391 -1.56 13.95 11.00
C ARG A 391 -2.97 13.98 10.43
N ARG A 392 -3.44 12.83 9.94
CA ARG A 392 -4.74 12.68 9.26
C ARG A 392 -5.95 13.04 10.12
N HIS A 393 -5.78 13.09 11.44
CA HIS A 393 -6.83 13.48 12.38
C HIS A 393 -6.53 14.78 13.12
N ASP A 394 -5.51 15.55 12.71
CA ASP A 394 -5.29 16.89 13.27
C ASP A 394 -6.34 17.85 12.68
N PRO A 395 -7.22 18.45 13.51
CA PRO A 395 -8.24 19.38 13.04
C PRO A 395 -7.66 20.60 12.29
N LYS A 396 -6.40 20.96 12.56
CA LYS A 396 -5.72 22.10 11.95
C LYS A 396 -5.05 21.79 10.61
N SER A 397 -5.04 20.53 10.19
CA SER A 397 -4.50 20.12 8.90
C SER A 397 -5.15 20.91 7.77
N ILE A 398 -4.33 21.47 6.89
CA ILE A 398 -4.80 22.21 5.71
C ILE A 398 -5.08 21.23 4.59
N VAL A 399 -6.30 21.30 4.06
CA VAL A 399 -6.82 20.34 3.08
C VAL A 399 -7.44 21.04 1.88
N GLU A 400 -7.35 20.39 0.73
CA GLU A 400 -8.25 20.57 -0.41
C GLU A 400 -9.41 19.59 -0.24
N VAL A 401 -10.65 20.07 -0.45
CA VAL A 401 -11.85 19.27 -0.25
C VAL A 401 -12.65 19.25 -1.54
N THR A 402 -12.91 18.06 -2.08
CA THR A 402 -13.86 17.87 -3.18
C THR A 402 -15.12 17.21 -2.66
N VAL A 403 -16.28 17.78 -2.98
CA VAL A 403 -17.59 17.36 -2.51
C VAL A 403 -18.44 17.01 -3.70
N THR A 404 -19.01 15.81 -3.68
CA THR A 404 -20.03 15.39 -4.64
C THR A 404 -21.36 15.23 -3.93
N LEU A 405 -22.32 16.06 -4.29
CA LEU A 405 -23.69 15.98 -3.79
C LEU A 405 -24.42 14.83 -4.49
N GLU A 406 -25.04 13.96 -3.69
CA GLU A 406 -25.87 12.88 -4.21
C GLU A 406 -27.16 13.48 -4.74
N LYS A 407 -27.60 13.04 -5.92
CA LYS A 407 -28.94 13.40 -6.40
C LYS A 407 -29.95 12.73 -5.47
N ASN A 408 -30.83 13.52 -4.85
CA ASN A 408 -32.02 13.01 -4.18
C ASN A 408 -32.74 12.09 -5.19
N ARG A 409 -32.68 10.77 -4.97
CA ARG A 409 -33.34 9.78 -5.80
C ARG A 409 -34.83 9.76 -5.55
#